data_AF-A0A382S4K7-F1
#
_entry.id   AF-A0A382S4K7-F1
#
_cell.length_a   1.000
_cell.length_b   1.000
_cell.length_c   1.000
_cell.angle_alpha   90.00
_cell.angle_beta   90.00
_cell.angle_gamma   90.00
#
_symmetry.space_group_name_H-M   'P 1'
#
loop_
_entity.id
_entity.type
_entity.pdbx_description
1 polymer ?
#
loop_
_entity_poly.entity_id
_entity_poly.type
_entity_poly.pdbx_seq_one_letter_code
_entity_poly.pdbx_strand_id
1 'polypeptide(L)' 'QALHARSLEFEHPLTRERVAYCSPLPTDIQSAIMTLSNPSDFA' A
#
# COMPACT_ATOMS: atom_id res chain seq x y z
N GLN A 1 -4.71 3.00 14.17
CA GLN A 1 -5.29 3.16 12.82
C GLN A 1 -4.55 2.21 11.88
N ALA A 2 -5.23 1.56 10.93
CA ALA A 2 -4.59 0.81 9.85
C ALA A 2 -4.70 1.61 8.55
N LEU A 3 -3.77 2.55 8.34
CA LEU A 3 -3.78 3.50 7.24
C LEU A 3 -2.39 3.60 6.62
N HIS A 4 -2.28 3.37 5.32
CA HIS A 4 -1.03 3.45 4.59
C HIS A 4 -1.25 4.01 3.19
N ALA A 5 -0.50 5.06 2.83
CA ALA A 5 -0.50 5.62 1.49
C ALA A 5 0.38 4.77 0.57
N ARG A 6 -0.25 3.84 -0.17
CA ARG A 6 0.44 2.90 -1.06
C ARG A 6 1.06 3.57 -2.28
N SER A 7 0.42 4.62 -2.80
CA SER A 7 0.82 5.26 -4.05
C SER A 7 0.79 6.78 -3.93
N LEU A 8 1.74 7.42 -4.61
CA LEU A 8 1.81 8.86 -4.79
C LEU A 8 2.05 9.18 -6.26
N GLU A 9 1.26 10.07 -6.82
CA GLU A 9 1.37 10.49 -8.21
C GLU A 9 1.27 12.01 -8.30
N PHE A 10 2.19 12.63 -9.01
CA PHE A 10 2.24 14.09 -9.18
C PHE A 10 3.07 14.49 -10.41
N GLU A 11 3.02 15.76 -10.76
CA GLU A 11 3.87 16.38 -11.77
C GLU A 11 5.22 16.76 -11.14
N HIS A 12 6.31 16.18 -11.63
CA HIS A 12 7.64 16.45 -11.09
C HIS A 12 7.98 17.94 -11.27
N PRO A 13 8.35 18.67 -10.21
CA PRO A 13 8.38 20.13 -10.23
C PRO A 13 9.44 20.72 -11.17
N LEU A 14 10.50 19.96 -11.47
CA LEU A 14 11.57 20.39 -12.38
C LEU A 14 11.34 19.93 -13.81
N THR A 15 11.00 18.65 -14.01
CA THR A 15 10.92 18.05 -15.36
C THR A 15 9.52 18.14 -15.96
N ARG A 16 8.51 18.47 -15.16
CA ARG A 16 7.10 18.54 -15.56
C ARG A 16 6.51 17.21 -16.03
N GLU A 17 7.27 16.12 -15.86
CA GLU A 17 6.82 14.78 -16.16
C GLU A 17 5.88 14.27 -15.07
N ARG A 18 4.87 13.51 -15.49
CA ARG A 18 3.98 12.84 -14.56
C ARG A 18 4.68 11.59 -14.01
N VAL A 19 4.91 11.57 -12.70
CA VAL A 19 5.64 10.51 -12.01
C VAL A 19 4.73 9.79 -11.02
N ALA A 20 4.95 8.48 -10.87
CA ALA A 20 4.22 7.63 -9.94
C ALA A 20 5.19 6.80 -9.11
N TYR A 21 4.94 6.75 -7.80
CA TYR A 21 5.72 5.99 -6.83
C TYR A 21 4.82 5.05 -6.04
N CYS A 22 5.34 3.86 -5.74
CA CYS A 22 4.67 2.85 -4.93
C CYS A 22 5.51 2.50 -3.71
N SER A 23 4.89 2.48 -2.53
CA SER A 23 5.48 1.90 -1.33
C SER A 23 4.96 0.47 -1.16
N PRO A 24 5.83 -0.49 -0.80
CA PRO A 24 5.36 -1.81 -0.37
C PRO A 24 4.48 -1.66 0.88
N LEU A 25 3.55 -2.59 1.06
CA LEU A 25 2.74 -2.64 2.28
C LEU A 25 3.64 -2.94 3.48
N PRO A 26 3.47 -2.22 4.60
CA PRO A 26 4.04 -2.60 5.88
C PRO A 26 3.61 -4.02 6.28
N THR A 27 4.52 -4.76 6.94
CA THR A 27 4.32 -6.17 7.30
C THR A 27 3.07 -6.40 8.12
N ASP A 28 2.77 -5.53 9.08
CA ASP A 28 1.58 -5.58 9.94
C ASP A 28 0.27 -5.50 9.14
N ILE A 29 0.18 -4.56 8.19
CA ILE A 29 -0.99 -4.39 7.32
C ILE A 29 -1.10 -5.58 6.36
N GLN A 30 0.02 -6.05 5.80
CA GLN A 30 0.03 -7.21 4.91
C GLN A 30 -0.47 -8.46 5.63
N SER A 31 0.02 -8.75 6.83
CA SER A 31 -0.41 -9.88 7.64
C SER A 31 -1.89 -9.78 8.00
N ALA A 32 -2.38 -8.61 8.42
CA ALA A 32 -3.79 -8.42 8.72
C ALA A 32 -4.70 -8.69 7.52
N ILE A 33 -4.32 -8.23 6.32
CA ILE A 33 -5.07 -8.51 5.09
C ILE A 33 -5.07 -10.00 4.78
N MET A 34 -3.93 -10.68 4.88
CA MET A 34 -3.83 -12.13 4.62
C MET A 34 -4.75 -12.91 5.56
N THR A 35 -4.69 -12.63 6.85
CA THR A 35 -5.55 -13.26 7.86
C THR A 35 -7.04 -13.03 7.59
N LEU A 36 -7.44 -11.81 7.24
CA LEU A 36 -8.85 -11.51 6.95
C LEU A 36 -9.34 -12.08 5.62
N SER A 37 -8.43 -12.30 4.66
CA SER A 37 -8.78 -12.82 3.33
C SER A 37 -8.92 -14.34 3.29
N ASN A 38 -8.41 -15.06 4.29
CA ASN A 38 -8.46 -16.51 4.38
C ASN A 38 -9.13 -16.97 5.70
N PRO A 39 -10.47 -16.83 5.81
CA PRO A 39 -11.19 -17.09 7.06
C PRO A 39 -11.13 -18.57 7.52
N SER A 40 -10.68 -19.49 6.67
CA SER A 40 -10.45 -20.90 7.00
C SER A 40 -9.28 -21.13 7.96
N ASP A 41 -8.40 -20.14 8.19
CA ASP A 41 -7.31 -20.24 9.17
C ASP A 41 -7.77 -20.01 10.63
N PHE A 42 -9.08 -19.82 10.84
CA PHE A 42 -9.73 -19.65 12.15
C PHE A 42 -10.53 -20.88 12.62
N ALA A 43 -10.53 -21.99 11.86
CA ALA A 43 -11.16 -23.26 12.23
C ALA A 43 -10.10 -24.30 12.61
#